data_AF-A0A2X0NU67-F1
#
_entry.id   AF-A0A2X0NU67-F1
#
_cell.length_a   1.000
_cell.length_b   1.000
_cell.length_c   1.000
_cell.angle_alpha   90.00
_cell.angle_beta   90.00
_cell.angle_gamma   90.00
#
_symmetry.space_group_name_H-M   'P 1'
#
loop_
_entity.id
_entity.type
_entity.pdbx_description
1 polymer ?
#
loop_
_entity_poly.entity_id
_entity_poly.type
_entity_poly.pdbx_seq_one_letter_code
_entity_poly.pdbx_strand_id
1 'polypeptide(L)'
;MSAPPSGIPSNYADIIASREEKIRQSWINVMEARLVREELQKCWRTEGVNHYEQCYDLAQKYLTLLRTSKIEGFRKLDFES
;
A
#
# COMPACT_ATOMS: atom_id res chain seq x y z
N MET A 1 13.06 -10.75 -30.34
CA MET A 1 13.14 -9.47 -31.08
C MET A 1 13.61 -8.40 -30.10
N SER A 2 14.87 -8.00 -30.20
CA SER A 2 15.44 -6.91 -29.41
C SER A 2 14.93 -5.59 -29.97
N ALA A 3 14.42 -4.71 -29.12
CA ALA A 3 13.93 -3.40 -29.56
C ALA A 3 15.08 -2.57 -30.15
N PRO A 4 14.85 -1.80 -31.25
CA PRO A 4 15.85 -0.90 -31.80
C PRO A 4 16.24 0.20 -30.77
N PRO A 5 17.50 0.66 -30.76
CA PRO A 5 18.02 1.59 -29.77
C PRO A 5 17.30 2.95 -29.72
N SER A 6 16.53 3.29 -30.77
CA SER A 6 15.69 4.49 -30.82
C SER A 6 14.44 4.43 -29.92
N GLY A 7 14.09 3.27 -29.37
CA GLY A 7 12.92 3.08 -28.50
C GLY A 7 13.22 3.17 -26.99
N ILE A 8 14.48 3.31 -26.60
CA ILE A 8 14.89 3.36 -25.19
C ILE A 8 15.14 4.83 -24.81
N PRO A 9 14.38 5.40 -23.86
CA PRO A 9 14.63 6.76 -23.39
C PRO A 9 16.02 6.85 -22.75
N SER A 10 16.74 7.97 -22.94
CA SER A 10 18.09 8.18 -22.38
C SER A 10 18.17 7.96 -20.86
N ASN A 11 17.07 8.25 -20.15
CA ASN A 11 16.96 8.18 -18.70
C ASN A 11 16.30 6.87 -18.25
N TYR A 12 16.53 5.77 -18.98
CA TYR A 12 15.91 4.48 -18.70
C TYR A 12 16.19 3.97 -17.28
N ALA A 13 17.43 4.13 -16.79
CA ALA A 13 17.81 3.72 -15.43
C ALA A 13 16.99 4.45 -14.36
N ASP A 14 16.82 5.77 -14.49
CA ASP A 14 16.06 6.60 -13.56
C ASP A 14 14.57 6.22 -13.54
N ILE A 15 14.02 5.89 -14.72
CA ILE A 15 12.63 5.43 -14.84
C ILE A 15 12.41 4.11 -14.10
N ILE A 16 13.35 3.16 -14.20
CA ILE A 16 13.27 1.89 -13.48
C ILE A 16 13.39 2.12 -11.97
N ALA A 17 14.36 2.93 -11.52
CA ALA A 17 14.54 3.26 -10.12
C ALA A 17 13.29 3.92 -9.51
N SER A 18 12.68 4.87 -10.23
CA SER A 18 11.44 5.52 -9.79
C SER A 18 10.26 4.55 -9.67
N ARG A 19 10.14 3.58 -10.57
CA ARG A 19 9.09 2.54 -10.51
C ARG A 19 9.28 1.61 -9.32
N GLU A 20 10.52 1.19 -9.05
CA GLU A 20 10.86 0.36 -7.89
C GLU A 20 10.60 1.10 -6.58
N GLU A 21 10.98 2.39 -6.51
CA GLU A 21 10.70 3.25 -5.36
C GLU A 21 9.21 3.29 -5.05
N LYS A 22 8.38 3.58 -6.06
CA LYS A 22 6.92 3.63 -5.89
C LYS A 22 6.37 2.31 -5.33
N ILE A 23 6.81 1.17 -5.86
CA ILE A 23 6.36 -0.15 -5.38
C ILE A 23 6.80 -0.37 -3.93
N ARG A 24 8.03 -0.02 -3.58
CA ARG A 24 8.55 -0.16 -2.22
C ARG A 24 7.74 0.66 -1.22
N GLN A 25 7.44 1.91 -1.55
CA GLN A 25 6.62 2.78 -0.71
C GLN A 25 5.20 2.22 -0.53
N SER A 26 4.59 1.70 -1.60
CA SER A 26 3.29 1.01 -1.49
C SER A 26 3.34 -0.18 -0.52
N TRP A 27 4.42 -0.97 -0.55
CA TRP A 27 4.60 -2.07 0.41
C TRP A 27 4.80 -1.58 1.84
N ILE A 28 5.54 -0.48 2.06
CA ILE A 28 5.69 0.12 3.39
C ILE A 28 4.32 0.50 3.96
N ASN A 29 3.45 1.12 3.16
CA ASN A 29 2.10 1.49 3.61
C ASN A 29 1.24 0.25 3.95
N VAL A 30 1.37 -0.84 3.18
CA VAL A 30 0.71 -2.12 3.50
C VAL A 30 1.22 -2.71 4.81
N MET A 31 2.53 -2.63 5.05
CA MET A 31 3.14 -3.11 6.29
C MET A 31 2.72 -2.27 7.50
N GLU A 32 2.55 -0.96 7.33
CA GLU A 32 1.96 -0.10 8.37
C GLU A 32 0.52 -0.53 8.70
N ALA A 33 -0.32 -0.75 7.68
CA ALA A 33 -1.68 -1.25 7.88
C ALA A 33 -1.72 -2.60 8.61
N ARG A 34 -0.73 -3.47 8.35
CA ARG A 34 -0.58 -4.75 9.05
C ARG A 34 -0.24 -4.57 10.52
N LEU A 35 0.66 -3.65 10.87
CA LEU A 35 0.99 -3.34 12.26
C LEU A 35 -0.23 -2.82 13.02
N VAL A 36 -1.00 -1.90 12.41
CA VAL A 36 -2.24 -1.39 13.02
C VAL A 36 -3.26 -2.50 13.22
N ARG A 37 -3.39 -3.44 12.27
CA ARG A 37 -4.25 -4.61 12.41
C ARG A 37 -3.84 -5.50 13.58
N GLU A 38 -2.54 -5.76 13.73
CA GLU A 38 -2.02 -6.58 14.83
C GLU A 38 -2.29 -5.94 16.19
N GLU A 39 -2.15 -4.61 16.29
CA GLU A 39 -2.47 -3.87 17.52
C GLU A 39 -3.97 -3.84 17.81
N LEU A 40 -4.80 -3.63 16.79
CA LEU A 40 -6.26 -3.70 16.91
C LEU A 40 -6.71 -5.08 17.42
N GLN A 41 -6.10 -6.16 16.91
CA GLN A 41 -6.37 -7.52 17.38
C GLN A 41 -5.99 -7.74 18.84
N LYS A 42 -4.91 -7.12 19.33
CA LYS A 42 -4.56 -7.17 20.76
C LYS A 42 -5.61 -6.42 21.57
N CYS A 43 -5.97 -5.20 21.17
CA CYS A 43 -6.99 -4.39 21.85
C CYS A 43 -8.32 -5.14 21.96
N TRP A 44 -8.78 -5.81 20.90
CA TRP A 44 -9.99 -6.63 20.94
C TRP A 44 -9.90 -7.81 21.91
N ARG A 45 -8.72 -8.42 22.06
CA ARG A 45 -8.52 -9.51 23.02
C ARG A 45 -8.45 -9.01 24.47
N THR A 46 -7.92 -7.82 24.71
CA THR A 46 -7.75 -7.27 26.07
C THR A 46 -9.04 -6.63 26.59
N GLU A 47 -9.74 -5.86 25.77
CA GLU A 47 -10.93 -5.10 26.17
C GLU A 47 -12.21 -5.96 26.20
N GLY A 48 -12.21 -7.10 25.51
CA GLY A 48 -13.35 -8.00 25.44
C GLY A 48 -14.59 -7.26 24.93
N VAL A 49 -15.68 -7.27 25.68
CA VAL A 49 -16.96 -6.66 25.25
C VAL A 49 -16.88 -5.14 25.05
N ASN A 50 -15.92 -4.46 25.70
CA ASN A 50 -15.77 -3.01 25.65
C ASN A 50 -14.98 -2.50 24.42
N HIS A 51 -14.56 -3.39 23.52
CA HIS A 51 -13.68 -3.05 22.40
C HIS A 51 -14.28 -2.02 21.42
N TYR A 52 -15.61 -1.82 21.41
CA TYR A 52 -16.27 -0.87 20.52
C TYR A 52 -15.93 0.59 20.83
N GLU A 53 -15.77 0.93 22.10
CA GLU A 53 -15.41 2.28 22.52
C GLU A 53 -13.89 2.41 22.63
N GLN A 54 -13.24 1.46 23.33
CA GLN A 54 -11.82 1.55 23.66
C GLN A 54 -10.90 1.37 22.44
N CYS A 55 -11.32 0.58 21.44
CA CYS A 55 -10.52 0.31 20.24
C CYS A 55 -11.01 1.08 19.00
N TYR A 56 -11.95 2.02 19.15
CA TYR A 56 -12.57 2.75 18.03
C TYR A 56 -11.54 3.47 17.16
N ASP A 57 -10.60 4.19 17.79
CA ASP A 57 -9.58 4.97 17.07
C ASP A 57 -8.65 4.08 16.24
N LEU A 58 -8.25 2.93 16.80
CA LEU A 58 -7.45 1.92 16.09
C LEU A 58 -8.22 1.33 14.90
N ALA A 59 -9.51 1.05 15.08
CA ALA A 59 -10.37 0.56 14.01
C ALA A 59 -10.52 1.60 12.89
N GLN A 60 -10.76 2.87 13.25
CA GLN A 60 -10.90 3.96 12.29
C GLN A 60 -9.60 4.21 11.51
N LYS A 61 -8.45 4.16 12.20
CA LYS A 61 -7.13 4.25 11.55
C LYS A 61 -6.91 3.09 10.59
N TYR A 62 -7.22 1.86 11.01
CA TYR A 62 -7.09 0.68 10.15
C TYR A 62 -7.97 0.78 8.89
N LEU A 63 -9.23 1.20 9.03
CA LEU A 63 -10.14 1.40 7.90
C LEU A 63 -9.66 2.49 6.94
N THR A 64 -9.05 3.55 7.47
CA THR A 64 -8.45 4.61 6.66
C THR A 64 -7.27 4.07 5.86
N LEU A 65 -6.36 3.34 6.51
CA LEU A 65 -5.21 2.71 5.87
C LEU A 65 -5.64 1.70 4.80
N LEU A 66 -6.64 0.85 5.05
CA LEU A 66 -7.15 -0.09 4.05
C LEU A 66 -7.63 0.55 2.75
N ARG A 67 -8.12 1.80 2.81
CA ARG A 67 -8.57 2.53 1.63
C ARG A 67 -7.40 3.12 0.84
N THR A 68 -6.36 3.59 1.53
CA THR A 68 -5.24 4.34 0.93
C THR A 68 -4.02 3.49 0.63
N SER A 69 -3.75 2.43 1.39
CA SER A 69 -2.54 1.61 1.32
C SER A 69 -2.61 0.53 0.24
N LYS A 70 -3.37 0.74 -0.85
CA LYS A 70 -3.49 -0.25 -1.92
C LYS A 70 -2.22 -0.24 -2.77
N ILE A 71 -1.74 -1.43 -3.13
CA ILE A 71 -0.61 -1.56 -4.04
C ILE A 71 -1.12 -1.25 -5.46
N GLU A 72 -0.86 -0.04 -5.92
CA GLU A 72 -1.02 0.32 -7.32
C GLU A 72 0.26 -0.02 -8.08
N GLY A 73 0.13 -0.85 -9.12
CA GLY A 73 1.24 -1.12 -10.04
C GLY A 73 1.70 0.16 -10.76
N PHE A 74 2.88 0.10 -11.38
CA PHE A 74 3.39 1.21 -12.19
C PHE A 74 2.66 1.35 -13.53
N ARG A 75 2.06 0.26 -14.03
CA ARG A 75 1.28 0.25 -15.27
C ARG A 75 -0.19 0.45 -14.94
N LYS A 76 -0.72 1.62 -15.28
CA LYS A 76 -2.17 1.86 -15.26
C LYS A 76 -2.76 1.21 -16.51
N LEU A 77 -3.79 0.39 -16.32
CA LEU A 77 -4.57 -0.18 -17.41
C LEU A 77 -5.89 0.57 -17.39
N ASP A 78 -6.10 1.46 -18.35
CA ASP A 78 -7.37 2.12 -18.56
C ASP A 78 -8.24 1.14 -19.35
N PHE A 79 -9.07 0.38 -18.64
CA PHE A 79 -10.13 -0.37 -19.29
C PHE A 79 -11.25 0.62 -19.56
N GLU A 80 -11.29 1.17 -20.78
CA GLU A 80 -12.49 1.90 -21.25
C GLU A 80 -13.71 0.97 -21.12
N SER A 81 -14.77 1.49 -20.50
CA SER A 81 -16.05 0.82 -20.31
C SER A 81 -17.09 1.28 -21.32
#